data_AF-A0A9N9R7H0-F1
#
_entry.id   AF-A0A9N9R7H0-F1
#
_cell.length_a   1.000
_cell.length_b   1.000
_cell.length_c   1.000
_cell.angle_alpha   90.00
_cell.angle_beta   90.00
_cell.angle_gamma   90.00
#
_symmetry.space_group_name_H-M   'P 1'
#
loop_
_entity.id
_entity.type
_entity.pdbx_description
1 polymer ?
#
loop_
_entity_poly.entity_id
_entity_poly.type
_entity_poly.pdbx_seq_one_letter_code
_entity_poly.pdbx_strand_id
1 'polypeptide(L)'
;MPMAFKSTGLIPGVIGTIFVAVVATHCVHILVKTSRNLCKICRIPSLSYTATCEYAFKHGPKQLRQYSTFVRYFADSAMAGICIGGTSVYVLFIATSLRDVS
;
A
#
# COMPACT_ATOMS: atom_id res chain seq x y z
N MET A 1 2.80 -10.45 15.86
CA MET A 1 3.78 -9.37 16.12
C MET A 1 4.21 -9.24 17.60
N PRO A 2 4.39 -10.29 18.41
CA PRO A 2 4.82 -10.10 19.80
C PRO A 2 6.28 -9.63 19.94
N MET A 3 7.18 -10.02 19.02
CA MET A 3 8.59 -9.63 19.08
C MET A 3 8.85 -8.13 18.82
N ALA A 4 8.00 -7.48 18.02
CA ALA A 4 8.09 -6.05 17.77
C ALA A 4 7.69 -5.23 19.00
N PHE A 5 6.58 -5.60 19.65
CA PHE A 5 6.16 -4.96 20.90
C PHE A 5 7.09 -5.28 22.07
N LYS A 6 7.74 -6.45 22.09
CA LYS A 6 8.72 -6.83 23.12
C LYS A 6 9.99 -5.97 23.07
N SER A 7 10.42 -5.54 21.87
CA SER A 7 11.65 -4.75 21.69
C SER A 7 11.40 -3.24 21.75
N THR A 8 10.22 -2.78 21.33
CA THR A 8 9.85 -1.36 21.32
C THR A 8 9.11 -0.93 22.60
N GLY A 9 8.42 -1.84 23.29
CA GLY A 9 7.52 -1.55 24.41
C GLY A 9 6.06 -1.37 23.99
N LEU A 10 5.11 -1.72 24.85
CA LEU A 10 3.67 -1.69 24.55
C LEU A 10 3.18 -0.27 24.23
N ILE A 11 3.54 0.72 25.05
CA ILE A 11 3.09 2.12 24.94
C ILE A 11 3.60 2.77 23.63
N PRO A 12 4.91 2.81 23.34
CA PRO A 12 5.40 3.38 22.07
C PRO A 12 4.94 2.57 20.85
N GLY A 13 4.74 1.26 20.97
CA GLY A 13 4.18 0.44 19.90
C GLY A 13 2.73 0.82 19.55
N VAL A 14 1.87 1.06 20.55
CA VAL A 14 0.49 1.51 20.34
C VAL A 14 0.46 2.90 19.71
N ILE A 15 1.25 3.85 20.22
CA ILE A 15 1.33 5.21 19.66
C ILE A 15 1.82 5.17 18.21
N GLY A 16 2.86 4.39 17.92
CA GLY A 16 3.38 4.21 16.56
C GLY A 16 2.36 3.59 15.61
N THR A 17 1.58 2.61 16.07
CA THR A 17 0.53 1.97 15.27
C THR A 17 -0.58 2.96 14.91
N ILE A 18 -1.00 3.80 15.86
CA ILE A 18 -2.00 4.85 15.61
C ILE A 18 -1.48 5.86 14.59
N PHE A 19 -0.23 6.29 14.72
CA PHE A 19 0.39 7.23 13.78
C PHE A 19 0.45 6.65 12.36
N VAL A 20 0.94 5.41 12.21
CA VAL A 20 0.99 4.72 10.91
C VAL A 20 -0.41 4.53 10.32
N ALA A 21 -1.41 4.20 11.15
CA ALA A 21 -2.79 4.06 10.70
C ALA A 21 -3.33 5.38 10.13
N VAL A 22 -3.13 6.51 10.84
CA VAL A 22 -3.56 7.83 10.37
C VAL A 22 -2.90 8.18 9.03
N VAL A 23 -1.57 8.01 8.92
CA VAL A 23 -0.83 8.29 7.69
C VAL A 23 -1.32 7.41 6.54
N ALA A 24 -1.48 6.11 6.77
CA ALA A 24 -1.96 5.17 5.76
C ALA A 24 -3.37 5.52 5.28
N THR A 25 -4.29 5.84 6.19
CA THR A 25 -5.65 6.29 5.86
C THR A 25 -5.63 7.58 5.05
N HIS A 26 -4.81 8.56 5.41
CA HIS A 26 -4.67 9.80 4.64
C HIS A 26 -4.17 9.53 3.21
N CYS A 27 -3.18 8.67 3.03
CA CYS A 27 -2.68 8.27 1.72
C CYS A 27 -3.79 7.63 0.86
N VAL A 28 -4.52 6.66 1.40
CA VAL A 28 -5.62 6.00 0.69
C VAL A 28 -6.75 6.97 0.40
N HIS A 29 -7.08 7.89 1.30
CA HIS A 29 -8.13 8.88 1.10
C HIS A 29 -7.83 9.81 -0.09
N ILE A 30 -6.59 10.33 -0.18
CA ILE A 30 -6.14 11.16 -1.31
C ILE A 30 -6.16 10.35 -2.61
N LEU A 31 -5.68 9.10 -2.56
CA LEU A 31 -5.67 8.19 -3.70
C LEU A 31 -7.08 7.93 -4.23
N VAL A 32 -8.03 7.58 -3.35
CA VAL A 32 -9.42 7.28 -3.74
C VAL A 32 -10.10 8.53 -4.30
N LYS A 33 -9.86 9.70 -3.70
CA LYS A 33 -10.39 10.97 -4.22
C LYS A 33 -9.88 11.24 -5.64
N THR A 34 -8.59 11.01 -5.88
CA THR A 34 -7.96 11.15 -7.19
C THR A 34 -8.50 10.11 -8.18
N SER A 35 -8.59 8.85 -7.78
CA SER A 35 -9.16 7.75 -8.58
C SER A 35 -10.60 8.04 -9.01
N ARG A 36 -11.45 8.54 -8.09
CA ARG A 36 -12.84 8.93 -8.40
C ARG A 36 -12.91 10.09 -9.39
N ASN A 37 -12.05 11.09 -9.25
CA ASN A 37 -12.00 12.20 -10.21
C ASN A 37 -11.52 11.72 -11.59
N LEU A 38 -10.48 10.88 -11.64
CA LEU A 38 -9.98 10.30 -12.90
C LEU A 38 -11.00 9.37 -13.56
N CYS A 39 -11.72 8.58 -12.78
CA CYS A 39 -12.81 7.71 -13.24
C CYS A 39 -13.90 8.54 -13.95
N LYS A 40 -14.26 9.71 -13.40
CA LYS A 40 -15.20 10.65 -14.03
C LYS A 40 -14.65 11.25 -15.32
N ILE A 41 -13.39 11.66 -15.35
CA ILE A 41 -12.76 12.33 -16.50
C ILE A 41 -12.50 11.35 -17.65
N CYS A 42 -11.92 10.18 -17.34
CA CYS A 42 -11.54 9.18 -18.33
C CYS A 42 -12.69 8.21 -18.68
N ARG A 43 -13.85 8.31 -18.01
CA ARG A 43 -15.04 7.48 -18.28
C ARG A 43 -14.81 5.96 -18.14
N ILE A 44 -13.91 5.56 -17.25
CA ILE A 44 -13.53 4.15 -17.01
C ILE A 44 -14.22 3.66 -15.74
N PRO A 45 -14.99 2.55 -15.75
CA PRO A 45 -15.83 2.16 -14.60
C PRO A 45 -15.05 1.74 -13.35
N SER A 46 -13.81 1.27 -13.50
CA SER A 46 -12.90 0.96 -12.39
C SER A 46 -11.45 1.13 -12.83
N LEU A 47 -10.61 1.71 -11.97
CA LEU A 47 -9.16 1.78 -12.18
C LEU A 47 -8.46 1.00 -11.08
N SER A 48 -7.55 0.09 -11.47
CA SER A 48 -6.60 -0.53 -10.54
C SER A 48 -5.68 0.52 -9.90
N TYR A 49 -5.04 0.18 -8.78
CA TYR A 49 -4.06 1.05 -8.10
C TYR A 49 -2.99 1.58 -9.07
N THR A 50 -2.38 0.65 -9.81
CA THR A 50 -1.33 0.92 -10.80
C THR A 50 -1.81 1.82 -11.93
N ALA A 51 -3.03 1.57 -12.43
CA ALA A 51 -3.65 2.39 -13.47
C ALA A 51 -4.00 3.79 -12.94
N THR A 52 -4.54 3.89 -11.72
CA THR A 52 -4.83 5.18 -11.07
C THR A 52 -3.58 6.03 -10.99
N CYS A 53 -2.44 5.45 -10.57
CA CYS A 53 -1.15 6.13 -10.55
C CYS A 53 -0.74 6.57 -11.97
N GLU A 54 -0.76 5.67 -12.96
CA GLU A 54 -0.44 6.02 -14.35
C GLU A 54 -1.30 7.20 -14.86
N TYR A 55 -2.63 7.12 -14.74
CA TYR A 55 -3.54 8.16 -15.22
C TYR A 55 -3.43 9.48 -14.45
N ALA A 56 -3.10 9.43 -13.15
CA ALA A 56 -2.84 10.63 -12.34
C ALA A 56 -1.61 11.39 -12.84
N PHE A 57 -0.52 10.68 -13.14
CA PHE A 57 0.69 11.30 -13.71
C PHE A 57 0.47 11.73 -15.16
N LYS A 58 -0.38 11.03 -15.92
CA LYS A 58 -0.72 11.37 -17.30
C LYS A 58 -1.53 12.66 -17.43
N HIS A 59 -2.43 12.93 -16.48
CA HIS A 59 -3.21 14.18 -16.40
C HIS A 59 -2.47 15.31 -15.65
N GLY A 60 -1.29 15.02 -15.09
CA GLY A 60 -0.43 16.00 -14.44
C GLY A 60 0.33 16.92 -15.41
N PRO A 61 1.21 17.79 -14.89
CA PRO A 61 2.00 18.72 -15.71
C PRO A 61 2.88 17.99 -16.74
N LYS A 62 3.12 18.63 -17.90
CA LYS A 62 3.75 18.01 -19.08
C LYS A 62 5.06 17.24 -18.79
N GLN A 63 5.86 17.69 -17.82
CA GLN A 63 7.13 17.05 -17.45
C GLN A 63 6.96 15.72 -16.71
N LEU A 64 5.89 15.55 -15.92
CA LEU A 64 5.63 14.33 -15.14
C LEU A 64 4.94 13.24 -15.99
N ARG A 65 4.33 13.63 -17.12
CA ARG A 65 3.60 12.72 -18.01
C ARG A 65 4.47 11.65 -18.66
N GLN A 66 5.75 11.93 -18.92
CA GLN A 66 6.69 10.94 -19.47
C GLN A 66 7.02 9.81 -18.48
N TYR A 67 6.92 10.07 -17.18
CA TYR A 67 7.18 9.09 -16.13
C TYR A 67 5.96 8.20 -15.83
N SER A 68 4.82 8.45 -16.46
CA SER A 68 3.57 7.71 -16.26
C SER A 68 3.75 6.19 -16.35
N THR A 69 4.45 5.72 -17.39
CA THR A 69 4.71 4.29 -17.60
C THR A 69 5.71 3.73 -16.58
N PHE A 70 6.73 4.50 -16.21
CA PHE A 70 7.70 4.11 -15.19
C PHE A 70 7.05 3.95 -13.81
N VAL A 71 6.19 4.89 -13.42
CA VAL A 71 5.42 4.84 -12.16
C VAL A 71 4.52 3.61 -12.13
N ARG A 72 3.96 3.21 -13.26
CA ARG A 72 3.14 1.99 -13.34
C ARG A 72 3.97 0.74 -13.02
N TYR A 73 5.12 0.56 -13.67
CA TYR A 73 6.00 -0.59 -13.37
C TYR A 73 6.50 -0.57 -11.93
N PHE A 74 6.81 0.61 -11.40
CA PHE A 74 7.22 0.77 -10.00
C PHE A 74 6.10 0.40 -9.02
N ALA A 75 4.87 0.88 -9.24
CA ALA A 75 3.74 0.56 -8.38
C ALA A 75 3.35 -0.92 -8.43
N ASP A 76 3.46 -1.56 -9.62
CA ASP A 76 3.19 -2.98 -9.80
C ASP A 76 4.20 -3.84 -9.03
N SER A 77 5.49 -3.54 -9.20
CA SER A 77 6.57 -4.23 -8.49
C SER A 77 6.52 -4.01 -6.98
N ALA A 78 6.18 -2.80 -6.52
CA ALA A 78 5.97 -2.53 -5.10
C ALA A 78 4.81 -3.35 -4.51
N MET A 79 3.67 -3.42 -5.21
CA MET A 79 2.54 -4.26 -4.79
C MET A 79 2.90 -5.74 -4.77
N ALA A 80 3.61 -6.24 -5.78
CA ALA A 80 4.10 -7.61 -5.80
C ALA A 80 5.01 -7.89 -4.59
N GLY A 81 5.93 -6.98 -4.28
CA GLY A 81 6.79 -7.07 -3.10
C GLY A 81 6.02 -7.15 -1.79
N ILE A 82 4.97 -6.31 -1.63
CA ILE A 82 4.11 -6.33 -0.44
C ILE A 82 3.35 -7.65 -0.32
N CYS A 83 2.78 -8.16 -1.42
CA CYS A 83 2.08 -9.44 -1.43
C CYS A 83 3.01 -10.60 -1.05
N ILE A 84 4.22 -10.63 -1.60
CA ILE A 84 5.23 -11.65 -1.27
C ILE A 84 5.60 -11.54 0.21
N GLY A 85 5.95 -10.34 0.69
CA GLY A 85 6.31 -10.12 2.09
C GLY A 85 5.20 -10.52 3.06
N GLY A 86 3.94 -10.15 2.75
CA GLY A 86 2.78 -10.54 3.54
C GLY A 86 2.60 -12.05 3.60
N THR A 87 2.74 -12.73 2.45
CA THR A 87 2.61 -14.20 2.37
C THR A 87 3.73 -14.90 3.13
N SER A 88 4.98 -14.43 3.01
CA SER A 88 6.12 -14.99 3.74
C SER A 88 5.95 -14.90 5.25
N VAL A 89 5.52 -13.74 5.77
CA VAL A 89 5.28 -13.56 7.21
C VAL A 89 4.07 -14.38 7.67
N TYR A 90 3.03 -14.50 6.85
CA TYR A 90 1.85 -15.33 7.14
C TYR A 90 2.19 -16.82 7.27
N VAL A 91 3.02 -17.35 6.37
CA VAL A 91 3.50 -18.75 6.45
C VAL A 91 4.32 -18.97 7.73
N LEU A 92 5.21 -18.05 8.09
CA LEU A 92 5.97 -18.12 9.34
C LEU A 92 5.08 -18.09 10.58
N PHE A 93 4.02 -17.28 10.54
CA PHE A 93 3.03 -17.21 11.61
C PHE A 93 2.33 -18.57 11.79
N ILE A 94 1.85 -19.19 10.70
CA ILE A 94 1.23 -20.53 10.74
C ILE A 94 2.19 -21.58 11.27
N ALA A 95 3.42 -21.62 10.74
CA ALA A 95 4.43 -22.59 11.16
C ALA A 95 4.76 -22.48 12.65
N THR A 96 4.79 -21.25 13.19
CA THR A 96 5.01 -21.01 14.62
C THR A 96 3.81 -21.43 15.44
N SER A 97 2.59 -21.07 15.02
CA SER A 97 1.36 -21.48 15.72
C SER A 97 1.17 -22.99 15.78
N LEU A 98 1.55 -23.74 14.74
CA LEU A 98 1.48 -25.20 14.76
C LEU A 98 2.49 -25.81 15.74
N ARG A 99 3.69 -25.24 15.85
CA ARG A 99 4.73 -25.70 16.78
C ARG A 99 4.41 -25.41 18.25
N ASP A 100 3.66 -24.35 18.53
CA ASP A 100 3.24 -24.02 19.91
C ASP A 100 2.10 -24.93 20.41
N VAL A 101 1.38 -25.59 19.49
CA VAL A 101 0.26 -26.50 19.82
C VAL A 101 0.70 -27.97 19.89
N SER A 102 1.84 -28.34 19.29
CA SER A 102 2.45 -29.68 19.32
C SER A 102 3.49 -29.85 20.42
#